data_AF-F3GQT8-F1
#
_entry.id   AF-F3GQT8-F1
#
_cell.length_a   1.000
_cell.length_b   1.000
_cell.length_c   1.000
_cell.angle_alpha   90.00
_cell.angle_beta   90.00
_cell.angle_gamma   90.00
#
_symmetry.space_group_name_H-M   'P 1'
#
loop_
_entity.id
_entity.type
_entity.pdbx_description
1 polymer ?
#
loop_
_entity_poly.entity_id
_entity_poly.type
_entity_poly.pdbx_seq_one_letter_code
_entity_poly.pdbx_strand_id
1 'polypeptide(L)' 'NEKNATYNFVYDNADRLIEEKRIDNLTRRFSYNLGGHLTQVEEIG' A
#
# COMPACT_ATOMS: atom_id res chain seq x y z
N ASN A 1 -8.03 17.39 -19.88
CA ASN A 1 -6.73 17.49 -19.18
C ASN A 1 -6.60 16.23 -18.34
N GLU A 2 -6.11 15.15 -18.97
CA GLU A 2 -6.11 13.80 -18.42
C GLU A 2 -4.92 13.66 -17.47
N LYS A 3 -5.15 13.85 -16.17
CA LYS A 3 -4.21 13.34 -15.19
C LYS A 3 -4.38 11.82 -15.20
N ASN A 4 -3.43 11.10 -15.80
CA ASN A 4 -3.25 9.65 -15.71
C ASN A 4 -2.92 9.25 -14.26
N ALA A 5 -3.85 9.53 -13.35
CA ALA A 5 -3.72 9.35 -11.93
C ALA A 5 -4.09 7.90 -11.61
N THR A 6 -3.08 7.05 -11.49
CA THR A 6 -3.27 5.60 -11.31
C THR A 6 -3.02 5.24 -9.86
N TYR A 7 -4.01 4.62 -9.21
CA TYR A 7 -3.79 3.91 -7.96
C TYR A 7 -3.00 2.64 -8.24
N ASN A 8 -1.97 2.38 -7.46
CA ASN A 8 -1.21 1.12 -7.56
C ASN A 8 -1.27 0.39 -6.23
N PHE A 9 -1.55 -0.91 -6.30
CA PHE A 9 -1.65 -1.80 -5.15
C PHE A 9 -0.69 -2.96 -5.35
N VAL A 10 0.09 -3.27 -4.31
CA VAL A 10 1.02 -4.41 -4.28
C VAL A 10 0.56 -5.36 -3.19
N TYR A 11 0.50 -6.64 -3.50
CA TYR A 11 0.07 -7.69 -2.58
C TYR A 11 1.22 -8.67 -2.32
N ASP A 12 1.21 -9.28 -1.14
CA ASP A 12 2.05 -10.44 -0.85
C ASP A 12 1.40 -11.76 -1.32
N ASN A 13 2.10 -12.88 -1.11
CA ASN A 13 1.63 -14.21 -1.51
C ASN A 13 0.38 -14.70 -0.76
N ALA A 14 -0.03 -14.00 0.30
CA ALA A 14 -1.24 -14.30 1.05
C ALA A 14 -2.40 -13.36 0.66
N ASP A 15 -2.28 -12.68 -0.49
CA ASP A 15 -3.23 -11.70 -1.02
C ASP A 15 -3.46 -10.49 -0.09
N ARG A 16 -2.50 -10.18 0.79
CA ARG A 16 -2.58 -9.00 1.67
C ARG A 16 -1.93 -7.80 1.01
N LEU A 17 -2.58 -6.64 1.13
CA LEU A 17 -2.05 -5.38 0.62
C LEU A 17 -0.80 -4.97 1.41
N ILE A 18 0.35 -4.82 0.75
CA ILE A 18 1.62 -4.41 1.37
C ILE A 18 2.08 -3.02 0.94
N GLU A 19 1.60 -2.48 -0.20
CA GLU A 19 1.87 -1.11 -0.63
C GLU A 19 0.68 -0.52 -1.41
N GLU A 20 0.29 0.71 -1.07
CA GLU A 20 -0.68 1.54 -1.81
C GLU A 20 0.03 2.83 -2.26
N LYS A 21 -0.01 3.14 -3.57
CA LYS A 21 0.38 4.46 -4.10
C LYS A 21 -0.86 5.20 -4.58
N ARG A 22 -1.06 6.39 -4.00
CA ARG A 22 -2.21 7.25 -4.28
C ARG A 22 -1.83 8.36 -5.26
N ILE A 23 -2.86 9.02 -5.78
CA ILE A 23 -2.75 10.05 -6.81
C ILE A 23 -2.18 11.39 -6.29
N ASP A 24 -2.14 11.56 -4.98
CA ASP A 24 -1.59 12.70 -4.23
C ASP A 24 -0.11 12.49 -3.86
N ASN A 25 0.55 11.49 -4.44
CA ASN A 25 1.90 11.02 -4.13
C ASN A 25 2.07 10.43 -2.73
N LEU A 26 0.99 10.26 -1.97
CA LEU A 26 1.03 9.54 -0.70
C LEU A 26 1.25 8.05 -0.96
N THR A 27 2.27 7.48 -0.32
CA THR A 27 2.54 6.05 -0.30
C THR A 27 2.29 5.50 1.09
N ARG A 28 1.52 4.41 1.18
CA ARG A 28 1.34 3.66 2.42
C ARG A 28 1.94 2.28 2.30
N ARG A 29 2.68 1.84 3.32
CA ARG A 29 3.20 0.47 3.42
C ARG A 29 2.66 -0.22 4.67
N PHE A 30 2.34 -1.50 4.50
CA PHE A 30 1.70 -2.30 5.53
C PHE A 30 2.58 -3.51 5.86
N SER A 31 2.87 -3.70 7.14
CA SER A 31 3.63 -4.85 7.64
C SER A 31 2.72 -5.76 8.44
N TYR A 32 2.84 -7.06 8.23
CA TYR A 32 2.06 -8.07 8.93
C TYR A 32 2.97 -9.05 9.67
N ASN A 33 2.53 -9.54 10.82
CA ASN A 33 3.20 -10.64 11.49
C ASN A 33 2.87 -12.00 10.85
N LEU A 34 3.52 -13.05 11.35
CA LEU A 34 3.30 -14.44 10.91
C LEU A 34 1.86 -14.94 11.12
N GLY A 35 1.14 -14.38 12.11
CA GLY A 35 -0.25 -14.71 12.39
C GLY A 35 -1.26 -14.03 11.44
N GLY A 36 -0.80 -13.20 10.51
CA GLY A 36 -1.69 -12.51 9.58
C GLY A 36 -2.10 -11.10 10.01
N HIS A 37 -1.69 -10.66 11.20
CA HIS A 37 -2.15 -9.40 11.78
C HIS A 37 -1.26 -8.23 11.38
N LEU A 38 -1.89 -7.10 11.04
CA LEU A 38 -1.19 -5.85 10.75
C LEU A 38 -0.43 -5.39 12.00
N THR A 39 0.87 -5.14 11.86
CA THR A 39 1.73 -4.67 12.94
C THR A 39 2.24 -3.25 12.73
N GLN A 40 2.24 -2.75 11.50
CA GLN A 40 2.74 -1.41 11.20
C GLN A 40 2.07 -0.82 9.97
N VAL A 41 1.87 0.49 10.00
CA VAL A 41 1.57 1.32 8.84
C VAL A 41 2.64 2.40 8.75
N GLU A 42 3.29 2.51 7.60
CA GLU A 42 4.17 3.62 7.26
C GLU A 42 3.47 4.51 6.22
N GLU A 43 3.56 5.82 6.40
CA GLU A 43 3.02 6.81 5.47
C GLU A 43 4.16 7.72 5.02
N ILE A 44 4.31 7.88 3.70
CA ILE A 44 5.39 8.64 3.06
C ILE A 44 4.75 9.57 2.02
N GLY A 45 4.94 10.88 2.18
CA GLY A 45 4.39 11.92 1.32
C GLY A 45 5.02 13.28 1.61
#